data_AF-S5VE93-F1
#
_entry.id   AF-S5VE93-F1
#
_cell.length_a   1.000
_cell.length_b   1.000
_cell.length_c   1.000
_cell.angle_alpha   90.00
_cell.angle_beta   90.00
_cell.angle_gamma   90.00
#
_symmetry.space_group_name_H-M   'P 1'
#
loop_
_entity.id
_entity.type
_entity.pdbx_description
1 polymer ?
#
loop_
_entity_poly.entity_id
_entity_poly.type
_entity_poly.pdbx_seq_one_letter_code
_entity_poly.pdbx_strand_id
1 'polypeptide(L)' 'MSAPRHVVAVDGHELFLSQVGPRGGAAPGHRFLPDLIRPGRVFDLIVPLAQVTEGYRAMDERRAVKAHLEP' A
#
# COMPACT_ATOMS: atom_id res chain seq x y z
N MET A 1 15.11 15.63 -5.93
CA MET A 1 14.21 15.96 -7.06
C MET A 1 12.84 15.41 -6.69
N SER A 2 11.91 16.25 -6.22
CA SER A 2 10.58 15.80 -5.77
C SER A 2 9.74 15.45 -7.00
N ALA A 3 9.24 14.22 -7.08
CA ALA A 3 8.26 13.82 -8.09
C ALA A 3 7.03 14.75 -8.03
N PRO A 4 6.38 15.06 -9.17
CA PRO A 4 5.19 15.89 -9.17
C PRO A 4 4.08 15.18 -8.38
N ARG A 5 3.49 15.89 -7.42
CA ARG A 5 2.26 15.45 -6.76
C ARG A 5 1.19 15.36 -7.85
N HIS A 6 0.62 14.17 -8.06
CA HIS A 6 -0.57 14.06 -8.90
C HIS A 6 -1.67 14.86 -8.19
N VAL A 7 -2.11 15.97 -8.77
CA VAL A 7 -3.32 16.64 -8.31
C VAL A 7 -4.38 16.30 -9.33
N VAL A 8 -5.24 15.35 -8.96
CA VAL A 8 -6.41 15.02 -9.75
C VAL A 8 -7.54 15.91 -9.24
N ALA A 9 -8.12 16.70 -10.13
CA ALA A 9 -9.33 17.45 -9.82
C ALA A 9 -10.50 16.45 -9.66
N VAL A 10 -11.26 16.59 -8.59
CA VAL A 10 -12.44 15.78 -8.31
C VAL A 10 -13.66 16.68 -8.47
N ASP A 11 -14.57 16.32 -9.38
CA ASP A 11 -15.76 17.12 -9.66
C ASP A 11 -16.82 16.91 -8.57
N GLY A 12 -17.10 17.97 -7.78
CA GLY A 12 -18.08 17.93 -6.70
C GLY A 12 -19.52 17.82 -7.17
N HIS A 13 -19.85 18.32 -8.37
CA HIS A 13 -21.20 18.24 -8.93
C HIS A 13 -21.50 16.80 -9.37
N GLU A 14 -20.54 16.13 -10.00
CA GLU A 14 -20.65 14.71 -10.34
C GLU A 14 -20.79 13.82 -9.10
N LEU A 15 -19.97 14.05 -8.07
CA LEU A 15 -20.07 13.31 -6.80
C LEU A 15 -21.42 13.50 -6.10
N PHE A 16 -21.96 14.72 -6.14
CA PHE A 16 -23.26 15.03 -5.56
C PHE A 16 -24.40 14.28 -6.28
N LEU A 17 -24.42 14.34 -7.62
CA LEU A 17 -25.45 13.67 -8.42
C LEU A 17 -25.34 12.14 -8.39
N SER A 18 -24.12 11.60 -8.32
CA SER A 18 -23.88 10.16 -8.20
C SER A 18 -24.10 9.61 -6.79
N GLN A 19 -24.28 10.48 -5.79
CA GLN A 19 -24.43 10.12 -4.38
C GLN A 19 -23.23 9.30 -3.83
N VAL A 20 -22.04 9.47 -4.43
CA VAL A 20 -20.80 8.80 -4.01
C VAL A 20 -19.96 9.74 -3.14
N GLY A 21 -19.58 9.26 -1.95
CA GLY A 21 -18.73 10.00 -1.02
C GLY A 21 -17.27 9.52 -1.06
N PRO A 22 -16.28 10.41 -1.33
CA PRO A 22 -14.88 10.04 -1.21
C PRO A 22 -14.54 9.74 0.25
N ARG A 23 -13.83 8.64 0.50
CA ARG A 23 -13.33 8.25 1.84
C ARG A 23 -11.81 8.18 1.80
N GLY A 24 -11.18 8.96 2.67
CA GLY A 24 -9.74 8.93 2.89
C GLY A 24 -9.44 8.92 4.38
N GLY A 25 -8.22 8.54 4.73
CA GLY A 25 -7.76 8.48 6.11
C GLY A 25 -6.82 7.31 6.34
N ALA A 26 -6.12 7.34 7.48
CA ALA A 26 -5.33 6.20 7.91
C ALA A 26 -6.25 4.99 8.15
N ALA A 27 -5.80 3.80 7.75
CA ALA A 27 -6.54 2.58 8.00
C ALA A 27 -6.64 2.31 9.51
N PRO A 28 -7.84 2.01 10.06
CA PRO A 28 -7.98 1.68 11.48
C PRO A 28 -7.57 0.23 11.72
N GLY A 29 -6.29 -0.08 11.53
CA GLY A 29 -5.76 -1.46 11.50
C GLY A 29 -6.11 -2.26 12.75
N HIS A 30 -5.96 -1.66 13.94
CA HIS A 30 -6.23 -2.31 15.23
C HIS A 30 -7.65 -2.87 15.36
N ARG A 31 -8.64 -2.27 14.68
CA ARG A 31 -10.02 -2.74 14.68
C ARG A 31 -10.16 -4.09 13.96
N PHE A 32 -9.33 -4.35 12.97
CA PHE A 32 -9.45 -5.52 12.08
C PHE A 32 -8.39 -6.59 12.33
N LEU A 33 -7.28 -6.24 12.99
CA LEU A 33 -6.20 -7.19 13.29
C LEU A 33 -6.65 -8.46 14.04
N PRO A 34 -7.59 -8.43 15.02
CA PRO A 34 -8.04 -9.64 15.70
C PRO A 34 -8.56 -10.73 14.74
N ASP A 35 -9.18 -10.31 13.64
CA ASP A 35 -9.81 -11.20 12.66
C ASP A 35 -8.90 -11.48 11.43
N LEU A 36 -7.79 -10.73 11.27
CA LEU A 36 -6.93 -10.74 10.06
C LEU A 36 -5.45 -11.07 10.37
N ILE A 37 -5.18 -11.94 11.33
CA ILE A 37 -3.81 -12.25 11.77
C ILE A 37 -3.00 -13.03 10.73
N ARG A 38 -3.65 -13.82 9.87
CA ARG A 38 -2.94 -14.64 8.88
C ARG A 38 -2.60 -13.79 7.64
N PRO A 39 -1.32 -13.50 7.39
CA PRO A 39 -0.96 -12.80 6.17
C PRO A 39 -1.36 -13.62 4.94
N GLY A 40 -1.89 -12.95 3.92
CA GLY A 40 -2.20 -13.58 2.64
C GLY A 40 -0.94 -14.04 1.89
N ARG A 41 -1.14 -14.77 0.78
CA ARG A 41 -0.07 -15.20 -0.15
C ARG A 41 0.44 -14.05 -1.03
N VAL A 42 0.79 -12.94 -0.41
CA VAL A 42 1.27 -11.72 -1.09
C VAL A 42 2.78 -11.60 -1.10
N PHE A 43 3.46 -12.32 -0.20
CA PHE A 43 4.92 -12.34 -0.11
C PHE A 43 5.49 -13.26 -1.19
N ASP A 44 6.15 -12.66 -2.18
CA ASP A 44 6.74 -13.32 -3.35
C ASP A 44 8.27 -13.25 -3.36
N LEU A 45 8.87 -12.55 -2.40
CA LEU A 45 10.31 -12.43 -2.20
C LEU A 45 10.66 -12.56 -0.72
N ILE A 46 11.68 -13.37 -0.40
CA ILE A 46 12.26 -13.50 0.94
C ILE A 46 13.71 -13.01 0.88
N VAL A 47 14.11 -12.15 1.80
CA VAL A 47 15.48 -11.62 1.91
C VAL A 47 15.93 -11.55 3.37
N PRO A 48 17.23 -11.72 3.67
CA PRO A 48 17.76 -11.51 5.02
C PRO A 48 17.57 -10.05 5.47
N LEU A 49 17.38 -9.82 6.78
CA LEU A 49 17.23 -8.48 7.37
C LEU A 49 18.42 -7.57 7.04
N ALA A 50 19.63 -8.14 7.00
CA ALA A 50 20.86 -7.44 6.60
C ALA A 50 20.81 -6.89 5.16
N GLN A 51 19.89 -7.37 4.32
CA GLN A 51 19.72 -7.00 2.91
C GLN A 51 18.39 -6.27 2.65
N VAL A 52 17.83 -5.58 3.65
CA VAL A 52 16.55 -4.84 3.54
C VAL A 52 16.47 -3.90 2.33
N THR A 53 17.59 -3.32 1.91
CA THR A 53 17.66 -2.42 0.75
C THR A 53 17.30 -3.13 -0.55
N GLU A 54 17.63 -4.42 -0.71
CA GLU A 54 17.22 -5.20 -1.87
C GLU A 54 15.71 -5.41 -1.90
N GLY A 55 15.09 -5.68 -0.75
CA GLY A 55 13.64 -5.82 -0.65
C GLY A 55 12.92 -4.55 -1.13
N TYR A 56 13.39 -3.38 -0.71
CA TYR A 56 12.86 -2.10 -1.19
C TYR A 56 13.07 -1.90 -2.69
N ARG A 57 14.29 -2.15 -3.17
CA ARG A 57 14.63 -2.00 -4.60
C ARG A 57 13.78 -2.92 -5.48
N ALA A 58 13.57 -4.17 -5.07
CA ALA A 58 12.73 -5.13 -5.78
C ALA A 58 11.27 -4.70 -5.86
N MET A 59 10.73 -4.08 -4.81
CA MET A 59 9.36 -3.54 -4.82
C MET A 59 9.25 -2.27 -5.69
N ASP A 60 10.24 -1.38 -5.64
CA ASP A 60 10.27 -0.14 -6.44
C ASP A 60 10.37 -0.43 -7.95
N GLU A 61 11.30 -1.32 -8.34
CA GLU A 61 11.48 -1.77 -9.72
C GLU A 61 10.40 -2.75 -10.18
N ARG A 62 9.41 -3.05 -9.33
CA ARG A 62 8.31 -4.01 -9.56
C ARG A 62 8.76 -5.42 -9.95
N ARG A 63 9.90 -5.86 -9.42
CA ARG A 63 10.34 -7.27 -9.46
C ARG A 63 9.69 -8.12 -8.38
N ALA A 64 9.20 -7.50 -7.31
CA ALA A 64 8.47 -8.16 -6.23
C ALA A 64 7.21 -7.37 -5.85
N VAL A 65 6.14 -8.08 -5.48
CA VAL A 65 4.89 -7.52 -4.95
C VAL A 65 5.04 -7.17 -3.47
N LYS A 66 5.62 -8.07 -2.66
CA LYS A 66 5.87 -7.87 -1.24
C LYS A 66 7.07 -8.68 -0.78
N ALA A 67 8.04 -8.01 -0.16
CA ALA A 67 9.18 -8.67 0.46
C ALA A 67 8.90 -9.09 1.92
N HIS A 68 9.35 -10.29 2.30
CA HIS A 68 9.43 -10.79 3.67
C HIS A 68 10.89 -10.75 4.13
N LEU A 69 11.13 -10.16 5.31
CA LEU A 69 12.47 -10.10 5.88
C LEU A 69 12.64 -11.22 6.90
N GLU A 70 13.64 -12.07 6.71
CA GLU A 70 14.04 -13.05 7.71
C GLU A 70 15.11 -12.44 8.63
N PRO A 71 14.98 -12.61 9.97
CA PRO A 71 15.94 -12.09 10.94
C PRO A 71 17.39 -12.49 10.69
#